data_AF-A0A969HEI7-F1
#
_entry.id   AF-A0A969HEI7-F1
#
_cell.length_a   1.000
_cell.length_b   1.000
_cell.length_c   1.000
_cell.angle_alpha   90.00
_cell.angle_beta   90.00
_cell.angle_gamma   90.00
#
_symmetry.space_group_name_H-M   'P 1'
#
loop_
_entity.id
_entity.type
_entity.pdbx_description
1 polymer ?
#
loop_
_entity_poly.entity_id
_entity_poly.type
_entity_poly.pdbx_seq_one_letter_code
_entity_poly.pdbx_strand_id
1 'polypeptide(L)'
;MKLIFVGGITRLYPKWVNTPRLTNLRKDFKHNMHIHNFNLHSLSYKLLLPVLGITLVTVSVLFLINLMGQQQLMETEVKNQLENLQASFTVSMNEREQIALVLAQAIAQLPPVQQAFAGQDRTALIDLLHEDYLYLNKQYGIRQAQFHLPP
;
A
#
# COMPACT_ATOMS: atom_id res chain seq x y z
N MET A 1 32.57 -29.65 -25.28
CA MET A 1 32.98 -31.07 -25.42
C MET A 1 32.42 -31.58 -26.73
N LYS A 2 33.29 -31.98 -27.66
CA LYS A 2 32.99 -32.24 -29.08
C LYS A 2 33.42 -33.68 -29.38
N LEU A 3 32.51 -34.50 -29.86
CA LEU A 3 32.71 -35.83 -30.45
C LEU A 3 31.49 -36.03 -31.37
N ILE A 4 31.54 -35.83 -32.69
CA ILE A 4 32.22 -36.62 -33.74
C ILE A 4 32.25 -38.11 -33.39
N PHE A 5 31.31 -38.86 -33.98
CA PHE A 5 31.44 -40.30 -34.12
C PHE A 5 31.41 -40.68 -35.60
N VAL A 6 32.53 -41.29 -35.97
CA VAL A 6 32.92 -41.87 -37.26
C VAL A 6 32.28 -43.26 -37.39
N GLY A 7 32.06 -43.68 -38.64
CA GLY A 7 31.96 -45.05 -39.18
C GLY A 7 31.64 -46.20 -38.21
N GLY A 8 30.59 -46.97 -38.42
CA GLY A 8 30.34 -47.71 -39.65
C GLY A 8 30.52 -49.20 -39.35
N ILE A 9 29.41 -49.94 -39.24
CA ILE A 9 29.41 -51.40 -39.34
C ILE A 9 28.24 -51.80 -40.24
N THR A 10 28.62 -52.55 -41.27
CA THR A 10 27.88 -52.98 -42.46
C THR A 10 26.92 -54.15 -42.24
N ARG A 11 25.89 -54.19 -43.13
CA ARG A 11 25.10 -55.37 -43.61
C ARG A 11 24.11 -55.98 -42.60
N LEU A 12 22.83 -56.17 -42.93
CA LEU A 12 22.27 -56.83 -44.12
C LEU A 12 20.88 -56.24 -44.50
N TYR A 13 20.72 -55.86 -45.77
CA TYR A 13 19.40 -55.62 -46.38
C TYR A 13 18.97 -56.88 -47.15
N PRO A 14 17.73 -57.36 -47.01
CA PRO A 14 17.11 -58.15 -48.07
C PRO A 14 16.65 -57.20 -49.20
N LYS A 15 17.27 -57.37 -50.38
CA LYS A 15 16.69 -56.96 -51.66
C LYS A 15 15.32 -57.64 -51.80
N TRP A 16 14.35 -56.89 -52.34
CA TRP A 16 13.30 -57.27 -53.31
C TRP A 16 12.08 -56.39 -53.03
N VAL A 17 11.83 -55.41 -53.91
CA VAL A 17 10.54 -55.11 -54.57
C VAL A 17 10.77 -53.84 -55.39
N ASN A 18 10.93 -54.03 -56.71
CA ASN A 18 10.70 -52.99 -57.69
C ASN A 18 9.19 -52.75 -57.78
N THR A 19 8.70 -51.54 -57.51
CA THR A 19 7.42 -51.07 -58.07
C THR A 19 7.48 -49.57 -58.42
N PRO A 20 7.07 -49.17 -59.64
CA PRO A 20 7.00 -47.77 -60.06
C PRO A 20 5.57 -47.25 -59.86
N ARG A 21 5.29 -46.40 -58.84
CA ARG A 21 4.02 -45.63 -58.80
C ARG A 21 3.96 -44.56 -57.70
N LEU A 22 4.82 -43.55 -57.75
CA LEU A 22 4.69 -42.35 -56.90
C LEU A 22 4.16 -41.13 -57.68
N THR A 23 3.10 -41.31 -58.49
CA THR A 23 2.52 -40.18 -59.26
C THR A 23 1.03 -39.93 -59.01
N ASN A 24 0.34 -40.72 -58.20
CA ASN A 24 -1.10 -40.55 -57.97
C ASN A 24 -1.51 -40.14 -56.54
N LEU A 25 -0.59 -40.04 -55.59
CA LEU A 25 -0.93 -39.67 -54.20
C LEU A 25 -1.27 -38.18 -53.98
N ARG A 26 -1.09 -37.32 -54.99
CA ARG A 26 -1.44 -35.89 -54.89
C ARG A 26 -2.90 -35.58 -55.25
N LYS A 27 -3.59 -36.47 -55.99
CA LYS A 27 -4.98 -36.21 -56.42
C LYS A 27 -6.03 -36.63 -55.41
N ASP A 28 -5.76 -37.66 -54.60
CA ASP A 28 -6.74 -38.19 -53.64
C ASP A 28 -6.87 -37.34 -52.36
N PHE A 29 -5.87 -36.51 -52.04
CA PHE A 29 -5.97 -35.62 -50.87
C PHE A 29 -6.93 -34.43 -51.09
N LYS A 30 -7.39 -34.19 -52.33
CA LYS A 30 -8.29 -33.08 -52.64
C LYS A 30 -9.78 -33.46 -52.56
N HIS A 31 -10.12 -34.74 -52.44
CA HIS A 31 -11.51 -35.21 -52.53
C HIS A 31 -12.23 -35.38 -51.19
N ASN A 32 -11.54 -35.24 -50.04
CA ASN A 32 -12.13 -35.44 -48.71
C ASN A 32 -11.92 -34.26 -47.76
N MET A 33 -11.94 -33.03 -48.26
CA MET A 33 -12.07 -31.85 -47.40
C MET A 33 -13.49 -31.31 -47.50
N HIS A 34 -14.44 -32.07 -46.95
CA HIS A 34 -15.72 -31.52 -46.53
C HIS A 34 -15.46 -30.62 -45.32
N ILE A 35 -15.13 -29.35 -45.60
CA ILE A 35 -15.23 -28.27 -44.62
C ILE A 35 -16.71 -28.14 -44.29
N HIS A 36 -17.14 -28.86 -43.24
CA HIS A 36 -18.41 -28.59 -42.59
C HIS A 36 -18.31 -27.17 -42.05
N ASN A 37 -18.89 -26.22 -42.77
CA ASN A 37 -19.19 -24.90 -42.24
C ASN A 37 -20.23 -25.10 -41.14
N PHE A 38 -19.78 -25.48 -39.95
CA PHE A 38 -20.60 -25.40 -38.76
C PHE A 38 -20.98 -23.92 -38.61
N ASN A 39 -22.27 -23.64 -38.70
CA ASN A 39 -22.85 -22.37 -38.30
C ASN A 39 -22.61 -22.21 -36.78
N LEU A 40 -21.38 -21.86 -36.40
CA LEU A 40 -20.92 -21.69 -35.02
C LEU A 40 -21.75 -20.63 -34.28
N HIS A 41 -22.40 -19.73 -35.03
CA HIS A 41 -23.20 -18.63 -34.50
C HIS A 41 -24.40 -19.09 -33.63
N SER A 42 -25.02 -20.23 -33.93
CA SER A 42 -26.21 -20.71 -33.19
C SER A 42 -25.86 -21.60 -31.99
N LEU A 43 -24.68 -22.25 -32.02
CA LEU A 43 -24.20 -23.11 -30.93
C LEU A 43 -23.53 -22.27 -29.83
N SER A 44 -22.77 -21.23 -30.22
CA SER A 44 -22.15 -20.29 -29.28
C SER A 44 -23.20 -19.61 -28.41
N TYR A 45 -24.33 -19.15 -28.97
CA TYR A 45 -25.40 -18.49 -28.22
C TYR A 45 -26.08 -19.41 -27.18
N LYS A 46 -26.28 -20.70 -27.49
CA LYS A 46 -26.90 -21.66 -26.57
C LYS A 46 -26.05 -21.99 -25.34
N LEU A 47 -24.72 -21.87 -25.46
CA LEU A 47 -23.78 -22.08 -24.35
C LEU A 47 -23.35 -20.77 -23.68
N LEU A 48 -23.28 -19.66 -24.42
CA LEU A 48 -22.93 -18.34 -23.88
C LEU A 48 -23.96 -17.83 -22.89
N LEU A 49 -25.26 -18.02 -23.17
CA LEU A 49 -26.33 -17.52 -22.30
C LEU A 49 -26.26 -18.08 -20.87
N PRO A 50 -26.17 -19.40 -20.64
CA PRO A 50 -26.07 -19.95 -19.28
C PRO A 50 -24.73 -19.61 -18.62
N VAL A 51 -23.62 -19.59 -19.37
CA VAL A 51 -22.31 -19.22 -18.82
C VAL A 51 -22.30 -17.77 -18.35
N LEU A 52 -22.83 -16.83 -19.16
CA LEU A 52 -23.01 -15.44 -18.76
C LEU A 52 -23.87 -15.32 -17.51
N GLY A 53 -25.02 -16.01 -17.48
CA GLY A 53 -25.91 -16.02 -16.32
C GLY A 53 -25.19 -16.47 -15.05
N ILE A 54 -24.47 -17.60 -15.11
CA ILE A 54 -23.73 -18.12 -13.96
C ILE A 54 -22.64 -17.13 -13.52
N THR A 55 -21.83 -16.61 -14.43
CA THR A 55 -20.78 -15.64 -14.07
C THR A 55 -21.34 -14.38 -13.43
N LEU A 56 -22.48 -13.89 -13.94
CA LEU A 56 -23.14 -12.70 -13.41
C LEU A 56 -23.66 -12.96 -11.99
N VAL A 57 -24.29 -14.12 -11.75
CA VAL A 57 -24.69 -14.53 -10.40
C VAL A 57 -23.48 -14.65 -9.47
N THR A 58 -22.40 -15.30 -9.91
CA THR A 58 -21.18 -15.45 -9.09
C THR A 58 -20.58 -14.10 -8.71
N VAL A 59 -20.44 -13.18 -9.67
CA VAL A 59 -19.93 -11.83 -9.40
C VAL A 59 -20.87 -11.07 -8.46
N SER A 60 -22.18 -11.13 -8.67
CA SER A 60 -23.15 -10.47 -7.80
C SER A 60 -23.10 -10.99 -6.37
N VAL A 61 -23.00 -12.32 -6.18
CA VAL A 61 -22.90 -12.93 -4.85
C VAL A 61 -21.61 -12.49 -4.14
N LEU A 62 -20.47 -12.54 -4.85
CA LEU A 62 -19.19 -12.08 -4.28
C LEU A 62 -19.23 -10.59 -3.93
N PHE A 63 -19.85 -9.75 -4.76
CA PHE A 63 -20.01 -8.33 -4.51
C PHE A 63 -20.84 -8.06 -3.25
N LEU A 64 -21.96 -8.78 -3.07
CA LEU A 64 -22.81 -8.64 -1.88
C LEU A 64 -22.09 -9.07 -0.60
N ILE A 65 -21.33 -10.17 -0.64
CA ILE A 65 -20.51 -10.62 0.50
C ILE A 65 -19.46 -9.56 0.87
N ASN A 66 -18.79 -8.97 -0.14
CA ASN A 66 -17.80 -7.93 0.09
C ASN A 66 -18.42 -6.66 0.71
N LEU A 67 -19.60 -6.24 0.25
CA LEU A 67 -20.29 -5.07 0.82
C LEU A 67 -20.70 -5.30 2.28
N MET A 68 -21.22 -6.48 2.61
CA MET A 68 -21.61 -6.81 3.99
C MET A 68 -20.41 -6.88 4.93
N GLY A 69 -19.25 -7.37 4.47
CA GLY A 69 -18.04 -7.46 5.29
C GLY A 69 -17.31 -6.12 5.49
N GLN A 70 -17.46 -5.17 4.57
CA GLN A 70 -16.72 -3.90 4.63
C GLN A 70 -17.16 -2.96 5.76
N GLN A 71 -18.43 -2.99 6.17
CA GLN A 71 -18.93 -2.07 7.18
C GLN A 71 -18.29 -2.29 8.56
N GLN A 72 -18.15 -3.55 8.99
CA GLN A 72 -17.56 -3.89 10.30
C GLN A 72 -16.05 -3.63 10.33
N LEU A 73 -15.36 -3.86 9.22
CA LEU A 73 -13.93 -3.55 9.08
C LEU A 73 -13.68 -2.04 9.08
N MET A 74 -14.55 -1.26 8.43
CA MET A 74 -14.45 0.18 8.37
C MET A 74 -14.68 0.84 9.74
N GLU A 75 -15.70 0.41 10.50
CA GLU A 75 -15.96 0.94 11.84
C GLU A 75 -14.80 0.69 12.81
N THR A 76 -14.23 -0.52 12.76
CA THR A 76 -13.07 -0.89 13.60
C THR A 76 -11.85 -0.04 13.24
N GLU A 77 -11.59 0.14 11.93
CA GLU A 77 -10.47 0.93 11.46
C GLU A 77 -10.61 2.42 11.81
N VAL A 78 -11.81 2.99 11.64
CA VAL A 78 -12.11 4.37 12.05
C VAL A 78 -11.90 4.56 13.55
N LYS A 79 -12.35 3.62 14.38
CA LYS A 79 -12.14 3.67 15.83
C LYS A 79 -10.65 3.62 16.18
N ASN A 80 -9.90 2.70 15.58
CA ASN A 80 -8.45 2.60 15.80
C ASN A 80 -7.72 3.88 15.38
N GLN A 81 -8.12 4.50 14.27
CA GLN A 81 -7.54 5.77 13.82
C GLN A 81 -7.82 6.91 14.81
N LEU A 82 -9.03 6.98 15.35
CA LEU A 82 -9.39 7.96 16.39
C LEU A 82 -8.59 7.75 17.68
N GLU A 83 -8.45 6.50 18.13
CA GLU A 83 -7.65 6.16 19.31
C GLU A 83 -6.17 6.49 19.12
N ASN A 84 -5.60 6.19 17.94
CA ASN A 84 -4.23 6.54 17.60
C ASN A 84 -4.02 8.06 17.52
N LEU A 85 -4.98 8.80 16.98
CA LEU A 85 -4.93 10.26 16.93
C LEU A 85 -4.98 10.86 18.34
N GLN A 86 -5.87 10.35 19.20
CA GLN A 86 -5.99 10.75 20.60
C GLN A 86 -4.68 10.49 21.36
N ALA A 87 -4.10 9.30 21.21
CA ALA A 87 -2.83 8.94 21.84
C ALA A 87 -1.69 9.85 21.37
N SER A 88 -1.56 10.06 20.06
CA SER A 88 -0.53 10.93 19.47
C SER A 88 -0.67 12.39 19.94
N PHE A 89 -1.91 12.90 19.98
CA PHE A 89 -2.19 14.23 20.51
C PHE A 89 -1.77 14.35 21.97
N THR A 90 -2.10 13.36 22.79
CA THR A 90 -1.77 13.34 24.23
C THR A 90 -0.27 13.31 24.46
N VAL A 91 0.47 12.49 23.72
CA VAL A 91 1.94 12.46 23.77
C VAL A 91 2.52 13.82 23.40
N SER A 92 2.04 14.42 22.30
CA SER A 92 2.54 15.73 21.86
C SER A 92 2.23 16.87 22.85
N MET A 93 1.11 16.78 23.58
CA MET A 93 0.77 17.74 24.63
C MET A 93 1.68 17.57 25.84
N ASN A 94 1.89 16.35 26.30
CA ASN A 94 2.78 16.06 27.44
C ASN A 94 4.22 16.49 27.16
N GLU A 95 4.72 16.28 25.94
CA GLU A 95 6.06 16.76 25.54
C GLU A 95 6.17 18.28 25.62
N ARG A 96 5.14 19.01 25.14
CA ARG A 96 5.12 20.48 25.20
C ARG A 96 5.03 20.98 26.63
N GLU A 97 4.24 20.33 27.48
CA GLU A 97 4.15 20.64 28.91
C GLU A 97 5.50 20.45 29.59
N GLN A 98 6.15 19.32 29.35
CA GLN A 98 7.45 19.02 29.95
C GLN A 98 8.52 20.04 29.53
N ILE A 99 8.55 20.45 28.26
CA ILE A 99 9.43 21.51 27.78
C ILE A 99 9.14 22.83 28.50
N ALA A 100 7.87 23.22 28.60
CA ALA A 100 7.47 24.45 29.29
C ALA A 100 7.90 24.45 30.76
N LEU A 101 7.73 23.31 31.46
CA LEU A 101 8.16 23.16 32.86
C LEU A 101 9.68 23.27 33.02
N VAL A 102 10.45 22.61 32.16
CA VAL A 102 11.92 22.70 32.18
C VAL A 102 12.39 24.13 31.94
N LEU A 103 11.80 24.83 30.97
CA LEU A 103 12.12 26.24 30.70
C LEU A 103 11.76 27.14 31.88
N ALA A 104 10.57 26.97 32.46
CA ALA A 104 10.12 27.73 33.62
C ALA A 104 11.07 27.51 34.82
N GLN A 105 11.49 26.27 35.05
CA GLN A 105 12.44 25.92 36.11
C GLN A 105 13.82 26.54 35.85
N ALA A 106 14.31 26.48 34.61
CA ALA A 106 15.59 27.07 34.24
C ALA A 106 15.58 28.59 34.45
N ILE A 107 14.51 29.29 34.03
CA ILE A 107 14.36 30.74 34.22
C ILE A 107 14.25 31.08 35.72
N ALA A 108 13.48 30.32 36.49
CA ALA A 108 13.31 30.54 37.93
C ALA A 108 14.60 30.32 38.75
N GLN A 109 15.57 29.59 38.22
CA GLN A 109 16.87 29.38 38.86
C GLN A 109 17.89 30.48 38.59
N LEU A 110 17.61 31.41 37.66
CA LEU A 110 18.52 32.51 37.36
C LEU A 110 18.56 33.50 38.54
N PRO A 111 19.75 33.77 39.13
CA PRO A 111 19.89 34.73 40.22
C PRO A 111 19.29 36.12 39.94
N PRO A 112 19.47 36.76 38.76
CA PRO A 112 18.86 38.06 38.50
C PRO A 112 17.33 38.00 38.45
N VAL A 113 16.75 36.89 37.99
CA VAL A 113 15.29 36.69 38.00
C VAL A 113 14.79 36.55 39.42
N GLN A 114 15.47 35.78 40.28
CA GLN A 114 15.12 35.64 41.69
C GLN A 114 15.19 36.97 42.45
N GLN A 115 16.23 37.77 42.21
CA GLN A 115 16.40 39.08 42.83
C GLN A 115 15.29 40.05 42.40
N ALA A 116 15.02 40.15 41.10
CA ALA A 116 13.97 41.00 40.57
C ALA A 116 12.58 40.55 41.05
N PHE A 117 12.33 39.23 41.10
CA PHE A 117 11.09 38.67 41.60
C PHE A 117 10.90 38.91 43.11
N ALA A 118 11.94 38.70 43.92
CA ALA A 118 11.90 38.96 45.37
C ALA A 118 11.71 40.45 45.69
N GLY A 119 12.31 41.33 44.89
CA GLY A 119 12.12 42.78 44.96
C GLY A 119 10.78 43.26 44.40
N GLN A 120 9.95 42.37 43.85
CA GLN A 120 8.72 42.70 43.10
C GLN A 120 8.95 43.72 41.97
N ASP A 121 10.16 43.74 41.41
CA ASP A 121 10.54 44.65 40.35
C ASP A 121 10.11 44.08 39.00
N ARG A 122 8.87 44.42 38.62
CA ARG A 122 8.29 44.01 37.35
C ARG A 122 9.07 44.55 36.14
N THR A 123 9.61 45.76 36.24
CA THR A 123 10.35 46.37 35.13
C THR A 123 11.64 45.61 34.88
N ALA A 124 12.39 45.33 35.94
CA ALA A 124 13.60 44.51 35.84
C ALA A 124 13.32 43.11 35.29
N LEU A 125 12.22 42.47 35.69
CA LEU A 125 11.82 41.16 35.13
C LEU A 125 11.50 41.22 33.64
N ILE A 126 10.84 42.29 33.17
CA ILE A 126 10.56 42.49 31.75
C ILE A 126 11.86 42.71 31.00
N ASP A 127 12.72 43.62 31.47
CA ASP A 127 13.99 43.94 30.80
C ASP A 127 14.91 42.72 30.68
N LEU A 128 14.89 41.82 31.68
CA LEU A 128 15.66 40.58 31.68
C LEU A 128 15.13 39.52 30.70
N LEU A 129 13.83 39.44 30.49
CA LEU A 129 13.19 38.27 29.86
C LEU A 129 12.41 38.59 28.58
N HIS A 130 12.25 39.86 28.22
CA HIS A 130 11.43 40.27 27.10
C HIS A 130 11.92 39.66 25.77
N GLU A 131 13.21 39.78 25.47
CA GLU A 131 13.78 39.25 24.23
C GLU A 131 13.72 37.71 24.18
N ASP A 132 13.98 37.05 25.30
CA ASP A 132 13.84 35.60 25.42
C ASP A 132 12.38 35.16 25.20
N TYR A 133 11.42 35.89 25.77
CA TYR A 133 10.00 35.64 25.54
C TYR A 133 9.61 35.82 24.07
N LEU A 134 10.07 36.88 23.40
CA LEU A 134 9.80 37.10 21.99
C LEU A 134 10.35 35.96 21.12
N TYR A 135 11.56 35.50 21.43
CA TYR A 135 12.14 34.34 20.77
C TYR A 135 11.32 33.07 21.02
N LEU A 136 10.95 32.80 22.28
CA LEU A 136 10.17 31.62 22.67
C LEU A 136 8.77 31.61 22.07
N ASN A 137 8.11 32.77 21.98
CA ASN A 137 6.82 32.93 21.33
C ASN A 137 6.93 32.63 19.83
N LYS A 138 7.93 33.22 19.15
CA LYS A 138 8.11 33.03 17.70
C LYS A 138 8.51 31.60 17.34
N GLN A 139 9.41 30.99 18.10
CA GLN A 139 10.01 29.70 17.75
C GLN A 139 9.21 28.50 18.27
N TYR A 140 8.61 28.62 19.45
CA TYR A 140 7.94 27.50 20.14
C TYR A 140 6.45 27.75 20.37
N GLY A 141 5.92 28.93 20.01
CA GLY A 141 4.50 29.26 20.20
C GLY A 141 4.11 29.44 21.66
N ILE A 142 5.07 29.76 22.55
CA ILE A 142 4.76 30.06 23.96
C ILE A 142 3.97 31.36 24.03
N ARG A 143 2.68 31.24 24.36
CA ARG A 143 1.74 32.37 24.39
C ARG A 143 1.80 33.19 25.68
N GLN A 144 2.26 32.60 26.76
CA GLN A 144 2.26 33.22 28.09
C GLN A 144 3.48 32.77 28.89
N ALA A 145 4.10 33.72 29.56
CA ALA A 145 5.09 33.51 30.60
C ALA A 145 4.67 34.34 31.81
N GLN A 146 4.37 33.68 32.93
CA GLN A 146 3.82 34.32 34.12
C GLN A 146 4.61 33.90 35.35
N PHE A 147 4.90 34.87 36.21
CA PHE A 147 5.44 34.62 37.53
C PHE A 147 4.29 34.65 38.54
N HIS A 148 4.17 33.58 39.33
CA HIS A 148 3.13 33.47 40.36
C HIS A 148 3.71 33.72 41.74
N LEU A 149 3.02 34.55 42.52
CA LEU A 149 3.25 34.62 43.97
C LEU A 149 2.49 33.45 44.62
N PRO A 150 3.05 32.84 45.67
CA PRO A 150 2.31 31.85 46.44
C PRO A 150 1.04 32.48 47.04
N PRO A 151 -0.09 31.74 47.09
CA PRO A 151 -1.35 32.22 47.64
C PRO A 151 -1.30 32.47 49.15
#